data_AF-A0A352V1B1-F1
#
_entry.id   AF-A0A352V1B1-F1
#
_cell.length_a   1.000
_cell.length_b   1.000
_cell.length_c   1.000
_cell.angle_alpha   90.00
_cell.angle_beta   90.00
_cell.angle_gamma   90.00
#
_symmetry.space_group_name_H-M   'P 1'
#
loop_
_entity.id
_entity.type
_entity.pdbx_description
1 polymer ?
#
loop_
_entity_poly.entity_id
_entity_poly.type
_entity_poly.pdbx_seq_one_letter_code
_entity_poly.pdbx_strand_id
1 'polypeptide(L)'
;MDVLLQRIGRLHRHKRPRPAGYQTARAVVLCPEAGLDPLTRAADNGLGAFAGGPSLAGVYVDVPGLAATLDQIETRPIWQIPAMNRQLVEAATHPDALSALAEARGWQSYYQRVTGKALAEMRTAGLVLLDRGKPLECFPDEEKIRTRLGEEGVVLRLPPGTLGAFGTPITRLALPTHWSRGLTGEEMVYVEKGPPMTITVSQLTMPYGFAGLGQGAKHDT
;
A
#
# COMPACT_ATOMS: atom_id res chain seq x y z
N MET A 1 -11.02 -6.06 -4.51
CA MET A 1 -11.05 -7.24 -5.41
C MET A 1 -9.96 -7.24 -6.48
N ASP A 2 -9.86 -6.20 -7.29
CA ASP A 2 -8.87 -6.05 -8.37
C ASP A 2 -7.42 -6.38 -7.97
N VAL A 3 -6.95 -5.85 -6.84
CA VAL A 3 -5.59 -6.13 -6.31
C VAL A 3 -5.43 -7.61 -5.96
N LEU A 4 -6.47 -8.25 -5.43
CA LEU A 4 -6.46 -9.69 -5.14
C LEU A 4 -6.34 -10.50 -6.43
N LEU A 5 -7.11 -10.15 -7.48
CA LEU A 5 -7.02 -10.79 -8.79
C LEU A 5 -5.64 -10.61 -9.44
N GLN A 6 -5.01 -9.44 -9.29
CA GLN A 6 -3.64 -9.21 -9.76
C GLN A 6 -2.63 -10.13 -9.05
N ARG A 7 -2.79 -10.36 -7.75
CA ARG A 7 -1.94 -11.28 -6.97
C ARG A 7 -2.17 -12.74 -7.38
N ILE A 8 -3.44 -13.15 -7.50
CA ILE A 8 -3.82 -14.51 -7.93
C ILE A 8 -3.41 -14.76 -9.39
N GLY A 9 -3.33 -13.76 -10.24
CA GLY A 9 -2.82 -13.90 -11.61
C GLY A 9 -1.37 -14.41 -11.71
N ARG A 10 -0.63 -14.43 -10.60
CA ARG A 10 0.71 -15.04 -10.50
C ARG A 10 0.64 -16.53 -10.19
N LEU A 11 -0.43 -16.97 -9.52
CA LEU A 11 -0.67 -18.37 -9.17
C LEU A 11 -0.93 -19.17 -10.44
N HIS A 12 -0.09 -20.19 -10.65
CA HIS A 12 -0.18 -21.08 -11.82
C HIS A 12 -0.09 -20.37 -13.19
N ARG A 13 0.44 -19.14 -13.24
CA ARG A 13 0.55 -18.30 -14.45
C ARG A 13 1.16 -19.01 -15.65
N HIS A 14 2.17 -19.85 -15.42
CA HIS A 14 2.85 -20.59 -16.47
C HIS A 14 2.43 -22.06 -16.44
N LYS A 15 2.16 -22.63 -17.61
CA LYS A 15 1.91 -24.06 -17.77
C LYS A 15 3.21 -24.82 -17.50
N ARG A 16 3.30 -25.41 -16.30
CA ARG A 16 4.45 -26.17 -15.81
C ARG A 16 3.96 -27.39 -15.05
N PRO A 17 4.70 -28.51 -15.04
CA PRO A 17 4.43 -29.62 -14.14
C PRO A 17 4.35 -29.14 -12.70
N ARG A 18 3.41 -29.69 -11.93
CA ARG A 18 3.17 -29.33 -10.53
C ARG A 18 3.45 -30.54 -9.63
N PRO A 19 4.06 -30.35 -8.45
CA PRO A 19 4.22 -31.42 -7.47
C PRO A 19 2.87 -32.01 -7.04
N ALA A 20 2.91 -33.23 -6.51
CA ALA A 20 1.74 -33.85 -5.90
C ALA A 20 1.16 -32.95 -4.80
N GLY A 21 -0.16 -32.75 -4.82
CA GLY A 21 -0.88 -31.85 -3.90
C GLY A 21 -1.00 -30.40 -4.39
N TYR A 22 -0.29 -30.01 -5.44
CA TYR A 22 -0.27 -28.65 -5.98
C TYR A 22 -0.75 -28.56 -7.43
N GLN A 23 -1.47 -29.57 -7.92
CA GLN A 23 -2.00 -29.58 -9.28
C GLN A 23 -3.14 -28.56 -9.44
N THR A 24 -3.96 -28.40 -8.40
CA THR A 24 -5.05 -27.42 -8.36
C THR A 24 -4.56 -26.12 -7.75
N ALA A 25 -4.76 -25.00 -8.45
CA ALA A 25 -4.48 -23.68 -7.91
C ALA A 25 -5.35 -23.41 -6.69
N ARG A 26 -4.74 -23.00 -5.57
CA ARG A 26 -5.43 -22.59 -4.34
C ARG A 26 -4.83 -21.28 -3.83
N ALA A 27 -5.69 -20.34 -3.46
CA ALA A 27 -5.31 -19.12 -2.77
C ALA A 27 -5.89 -19.19 -1.34
N VAL A 28 -5.04 -18.96 -0.35
CA VAL A 28 -5.46 -18.82 1.05
C VAL A 28 -5.53 -17.32 1.33
N VAL A 29 -6.71 -16.85 1.71
CA VAL A 29 -6.95 -15.46 2.07
C VAL A 29 -7.03 -15.38 3.59
N LEU A 30 -6.22 -14.51 4.18
CA LEU A 30 -6.24 -14.26 5.62
C LEU A 30 -7.20 -13.11 5.90
N CYS A 31 -8.00 -13.26 6.96
CA CYS A 31 -8.94 -12.26 7.43
C CYS A 31 -8.56 -11.87 8.86
N PRO A 32 -8.76 -10.60 9.27
CA PRO A 32 -8.57 -10.20 10.67
C PRO A 32 -9.45 -11.03 11.59
N GLU A 33 -8.89 -11.51 12.70
CA GLU A 33 -9.61 -12.35 13.66
C GLU A 33 -10.85 -11.65 14.25
N ALA A 34 -10.77 -10.34 14.44
CA ALA A 34 -11.86 -9.51 14.93
C ALA A 34 -12.88 -9.09 13.85
N GLY A 35 -12.75 -9.62 12.62
CA GLY A 35 -13.58 -9.25 11.48
C GLY A 35 -13.26 -7.88 10.89
N LEU A 36 -14.15 -7.38 10.03
CA LEU A 36 -13.94 -6.13 9.29
C LEU A 36 -14.50 -4.88 10.00
N ASP A 37 -15.45 -5.05 10.92
CA ASP A 37 -16.09 -3.92 11.64
C ASP A 37 -15.07 -3.00 12.34
N PRO A 38 -14.03 -3.51 13.04
CA PRO A 38 -13.04 -2.66 13.70
C PRO A 38 -12.26 -1.76 12.74
N LEU A 39 -12.12 -2.17 11.47
CA LEU A 39 -11.35 -1.46 10.45
C LEU A 39 -11.92 -0.09 10.07
N THR A 40 -13.19 0.15 10.41
CA THR A 40 -13.82 1.47 10.25
C THR A 40 -13.29 2.51 11.26
N ARG A 41 -12.64 2.05 12.32
CA ARG A 41 -12.15 2.87 13.44
C ARG A 41 -10.63 2.85 13.56
N ALA A 42 -10.01 1.70 13.34
CA ALA A 42 -8.57 1.52 13.44
C ALA A 42 -8.09 0.62 12.30
N ALA A 43 -7.03 1.02 11.61
CA ALA A 43 -6.44 0.17 10.60
C ALA A 43 -5.61 -0.96 11.21
N ASP A 44 -5.60 -2.10 10.54
CA ASP A 44 -4.83 -3.27 10.90
C ASP A 44 -4.22 -3.91 9.64
N ASN A 45 -2.94 -4.25 9.68
CA ASN A 45 -2.20 -4.86 8.56
C ASN A 45 -2.40 -4.14 7.20
N GLY A 46 -2.56 -2.82 7.23
CA GLY A 46 -2.79 -1.99 6.05
C GLY A 46 -4.25 -1.93 5.55
N LEU A 47 -5.18 -2.63 6.20
CA LEU A 47 -6.62 -2.57 5.95
C LEU A 47 -7.28 -1.52 6.83
N GLY A 48 -8.31 -0.85 6.32
CA GLY A 48 -8.98 0.24 7.03
C GLY A 48 -8.20 1.54 6.98
N ALA A 49 -8.64 2.51 7.76
CA ALA A 49 -8.00 3.82 7.84
C ALA A 49 -7.67 4.23 9.28
N PHE A 50 -6.55 4.92 9.46
CA PHE A 50 -6.20 5.57 10.71
C PHE A 50 -6.86 6.95 10.79
N ALA A 51 -7.26 7.37 12.00
CA ALA A 51 -7.61 8.75 12.28
C ALA A 51 -6.30 9.58 12.36
N GLY A 52 -5.87 10.14 11.23
CA GLY A 52 -4.59 10.85 11.09
C GLY A 52 -4.72 12.37 11.04
N GLY A 53 -5.55 12.98 11.90
CA GLY A 53 -5.89 14.40 11.82
C GLY A 53 -7.15 14.65 10.96
N PRO A 54 -7.26 15.75 10.20
CA PRO A 54 -8.48 16.11 9.45
C PRO A 54 -8.78 15.16 8.28
N SER A 55 -7.88 14.23 7.94
CA SER A 55 -8.06 13.30 6.83
C SER A 55 -7.76 11.85 7.22
N LEU A 56 -8.49 10.92 6.59
CA LEU A 56 -8.23 9.48 6.69
C LEU A 56 -6.96 9.10 5.92
N ALA A 57 -6.11 8.25 6.48
CA ALA A 57 -4.92 7.70 5.80
C ALA A 57 -4.85 6.18 5.98
N GLY A 58 -4.34 5.46 4.99
CA GLY A 58 -4.22 4.00 5.01
C GLY A 58 -3.93 3.44 3.62
N VAL A 59 -3.57 2.15 3.54
CA VAL A 59 -3.24 1.48 2.27
C VAL A 59 -4.54 1.04 1.56
N TYR A 60 -5.40 0.31 2.27
CA TYR A 60 -6.71 -0.13 1.77
C TYR A 60 -7.83 0.40 2.66
N VAL A 61 -8.21 1.67 2.42
CA VAL A 61 -9.18 2.39 3.25
C VAL A 61 -10.64 2.04 2.95
N ASP A 62 -10.95 1.38 1.84
CA ASP A 62 -12.33 1.04 1.46
C ASP A 62 -12.81 -0.25 2.16
N VAL A 63 -13.28 -0.11 3.40
CA VAL A 63 -13.81 -1.23 4.20
C VAL A 63 -15.04 -1.89 3.55
N PRO A 64 -16.03 -1.15 3.01
CA PRO A 64 -17.10 -1.76 2.21
C PRO A 64 -16.56 -2.60 1.03
N GLY A 65 -15.56 -2.11 0.29
CA GLY A 65 -14.92 -2.87 -0.79
C GLY A 65 -14.21 -4.14 -0.31
N LEU A 66 -13.62 -4.11 0.90
CA LEU A 66 -13.06 -5.31 1.55
C LEU A 66 -14.14 -6.33 1.88
N ALA A 67 -15.26 -5.89 2.46
CA ALA A 67 -16.39 -6.74 2.80
C ALA A 67 -17.05 -7.36 1.56
N ALA A 68 -17.31 -6.56 0.52
CA ALA A 68 -17.83 -7.08 -0.74
C ALA A 68 -16.85 -8.07 -1.40
N THR A 69 -15.52 -7.85 -1.25
CA THR A 69 -14.51 -8.83 -1.70
C THR A 69 -14.60 -10.13 -0.90
N LEU A 70 -14.75 -10.05 0.42
CA LEU A 70 -14.91 -11.22 1.30
C LEU A 70 -16.19 -11.99 0.97
N ASP A 71 -17.31 -11.31 0.76
CA ASP A 71 -18.58 -11.94 0.39
C ASP A 71 -18.43 -12.76 -0.91
N GLN A 72 -17.71 -12.27 -1.91
CA GLN A 72 -17.45 -13.03 -3.15
C GLN A 72 -16.57 -14.28 -2.92
N ILE A 73 -15.66 -14.24 -1.94
CA ILE A 73 -14.80 -15.38 -1.59
C ILE A 73 -15.63 -16.44 -0.87
N GLU A 74 -16.43 -16.03 0.12
CA GLU A 74 -17.21 -16.95 0.96
C GLU A 74 -18.38 -17.57 0.21
N THR A 75 -19.10 -16.78 -0.58
CA THR A 75 -20.27 -17.27 -1.33
C THR A 75 -19.89 -18.12 -2.55
N ARG A 76 -18.71 -17.87 -3.14
CA ARG A 76 -18.24 -18.56 -4.33
C ARG A 76 -16.74 -18.88 -4.23
N PRO A 77 -16.33 -19.94 -3.52
CA PRO A 77 -14.91 -20.22 -3.25
C PRO A 77 -14.12 -20.74 -4.47
N ILE A 78 -14.81 -21.08 -5.58
CA ILE A 78 -14.18 -21.55 -6.82
C ILE A 78 -14.38 -20.51 -7.92
N TRP A 79 -13.27 -19.91 -8.36
CA TRP A 79 -13.27 -18.90 -9.42
C TRP A 79 -12.72 -19.43 -10.74
N GLN A 80 -13.47 -19.19 -11.81
CA GLN A 80 -13.07 -19.39 -13.20
C GLN A 80 -12.51 -18.09 -13.77
N ILE A 81 -11.20 -17.93 -13.63
CA ILE A 81 -10.46 -16.76 -14.13
C ILE A 81 -9.93 -17.09 -15.55
N PRO A 82 -10.06 -16.19 -16.54
CA PRO A 82 -10.47 -14.78 -16.42
C PRO A 82 -11.98 -14.52 -16.58
N ALA A 83 -12.80 -15.54 -16.87
CA ALA A 83 -14.23 -15.36 -17.18
C ALA A 83 -15.00 -14.59 -16.10
N MET A 84 -14.62 -14.76 -14.83
CA MET A 84 -15.26 -14.10 -13.69
C MET A 84 -14.68 -12.72 -13.33
N ASN A 85 -13.57 -12.28 -13.94
CA ASN A 85 -12.85 -11.08 -13.50
C ASN A 85 -13.75 -9.84 -13.45
N ARG A 86 -14.51 -9.61 -14.52
CA ARG A 86 -15.39 -8.44 -14.62
C ARG A 86 -16.45 -8.45 -13.53
N GLN A 87 -17.18 -9.56 -13.39
CA GLN A 87 -18.23 -9.72 -12.38
C GLN A 87 -17.69 -9.52 -10.97
N LEU A 88 -16.55 -10.13 -10.64
CA LEU A 88 -15.93 -10.04 -9.32
C LEU A 88 -15.52 -8.59 -8.99
N VAL A 89 -14.89 -7.91 -9.95
CA VAL A 89 -14.47 -6.50 -9.77
C VAL A 89 -15.69 -5.62 -9.58
N GLU A 90 -16.66 -5.67 -10.48
CA GLU A 90 -17.87 -4.84 -10.40
C GLU A 90 -18.61 -5.07 -9.08
N ALA A 91 -18.76 -6.33 -8.62
CA ALA A 91 -19.41 -6.64 -7.35
C ALA A 91 -18.72 -6.01 -6.12
N ALA A 92 -17.42 -5.71 -6.20
CA ALA A 92 -16.65 -5.15 -5.10
C ALA A 92 -16.26 -3.67 -5.30
N THR A 93 -16.69 -3.03 -6.39
CA THR A 93 -16.38 -1.62 -6.68
C THR A 93 -17.60 -0.79 -7.09
N HIS A 94 -18.77 -1.40 -7.33
CA HIS A 94 -19.96 -0.67 -7.76
C HIS A 94 -20.46 0.24 -6.64
N PRO A 95 -20.53 1.58 -6.84
CA PRO A 95 -20.86 2.54 -5.78
C PRO A 95 -22.17 2.24 -5.05
N ASP A 96 -23.22 1.86 -5.79
CA ASP A 96 -24.53 1.57 -5.20
C ASP A 96 -24.49 0.30 -4.33
N ALA A 97 -23.75 -0.74 -4.76
CA ALA A 97 -23.59 -1.97 -3.99
C ALA A 97 -22.80 -1.71 -2.71
N LEU A 98 -21.72 -0.92 -2.80
CA LEU A 98 -20.92 -0.54 -1.63
C LEU A 98 -21.69 0.37 -0.66
N SER A 99 -22.53 1.28 -1.17
CA SER A 99 -23.41 2.11 -0.34
C SER A 99 -24.45 1.27 0.40
N ALA A 100 -25.13 0.36 -0.30
CA ALA A 100 -26.11 -0.53 0.32
C ALA A 100 -25.47 -1.44 1.38
N LEU A 101 -24.27 -1.94 1.10
CA LEU A 101 -23.51 -2.74 2.06
C LEU A 101 -23.06 -1.91 3.28
N ALA A 102 -22.61 -0.66 3.07
CA ALA A 102 -22.25 0.24 4.15
C ALA A 102 -23.47 0.56 5.02
N GLU A 103 -24.64 0.79 4.43
CA GLU A 103 -25.90 1.00 5.17
C GLU A 103 -26.26 -0.23 6.01
N ALA A 104 -26.29 -1.42 5.40
CA ALA A 104 -26.64 -2.68 6.07
C ALA A 104 -25.71 -3.01 7.25
N ARG A 105 -24.45 -2.56 7.21
CA ARG A 105 -23.45 -2.78 8.27
C ARG A 105 -23.33 -1.59 9.25
N GLY A 106 -24.08 -0.51 9.07
CA GLY A 106 -23.99 0.69 9.89
C GLY A 106 -22.70 1.50 9.67
N TRP A 107 -22.03 1.33 8.53
CA TRP A 107 -20.78 2.00 8.15
C TRP A 107 -20.97 3.27 7.31
N GLN A 108 -22.20 3.77 7.20
CA GLN A 108 -22.51 4.88 6.30
C GLN A 108 -21.66 6.13 6.57
N SER A 109 -21.44 6.49 7.83
CA SER A 109 -20.60 7.63 8.21
C SER A 109 -19.13 7.44 7.82
N TYR A 110 -18.61 6.22 7.97
CA TYR A 110 -17.26 5.86 7.52
C TYR A 110 -17.14 5.96 6.00
N TYR A 111 -18.09 5.36 5.28
CA TYR A 111 -18.11 5.37 3.81
C TYR A 111 -18.18 6.79 3.25
N GLN A 112 -19.04 7.64 3.82
CA GLN A 112 -19.11 9.06 3.45
C GLN A 112 -17.78 9.79 3.66
N ARG A 113 -17.06 9.51 4.76
CA ARG A 113 -15.76 10.12 5.03
C ARG A 113 -14.69 9.68 4.02
N VAL A 114 -14.66 8.40 3.66
CA VAL A 114 -13.74 7.86 2.64
C VAL A 114 -14.04 8.46 1.26
N THR A 115 -15.30 8.41 0.83
CA THR A 115 -15.73 8.93 -0.48
C THR A 115 -15.58 10.45 -0.56
N GLY A 116 -15.90 11.18 0.51
CA GLY A 116 -15.72 12.63 0.59
C GLY A 116 -14.26 13.04 0.43
N LYS A 117 -13.32 12.30 1.03
CA LYS A 117 -11.89 12.50 0.82
C LYS A 117 -11.50 12.29 -0.65
N ALA A 118 -11.94 11.17 -1.26
CA ALA A 118 -11.63 10.88 -2.66
C ALA A 118 -12.16 11.98 -3.61
N LEU A 119 -13.36 12.50 -3.36
CA LEU A 119 -13.93 13.61 -4.12
C LEU A 119 -13.14 14.91 -3.96
N ALA A 120 -12.68 15.23 -2.74
CA ALA A 120 -11.85 16.39 -2.48
C ALA A 120 -10.51 16.29 -3.23
N GLU A 121 -9.85 15.13 -3.15
CA GLU A 121 -8.60 14.86 -3.88
C GLU A 121 -8.78 14.96 -5.40
N MET A 122 -9.89 14.44 -5.94
CA MET A 122 -10.20 14.56 -7.38
C MET A 122 -10.41 16.02 -7.80
N ARG A 123 -11.08 16.84 -6.98
CA ARG A 123 -11.26 18.28 -7.27
C ARG A 123 -9.93 19.02 -7.30
N THR A 124 -9.06 18.78 -6.30
CA THR A 124 -7.72 19.37 -6.27
C THR A 124 -6.89 18.91 -7.45
N ALA A 125 -6.93 17.62 -7.81
CA ALA A 125 -6.25 17.11 -9.00
C ALA A 125 -6.77 17.77 -10.28
N GLY A 126 -8.06 18.07 -10.37
CA GLY A 126 -8.67 18.78 -11.49
C GLY A 126 -8.08 20.17 -11.74
N LEU A 127 -7.63 20.87 -10.70
CA LEU A 127 -7.00 22.19 -10.81
C LEU A 127 -5.62 22.15 -11.47
N VAL A 128 -5.01 20.98 -11.54
CA VAL A 128 -3.64 20.78 -12.01
C VAL A 128 -3.57 19.81 -13.20
N LEU A 129 -4.72 19.51 -13.80
CA LEU A 129 -4.79 18.72 -15.02
C LEU A 129 -4.26 19.54 -16.21
N LEU A 130 -3.31 18.97 -16.94
CA LEU A 130 -2.93 19.49 -18.24
C LEU A 130 -4.09 19.34 -19.23
N ASP A 131 -4.40 20.43 -19.92
CA ASP A 131 -5.35 20.42 -21.03
C ASP A 131 -4.74 19.68 -22.23
N ARG A 132 -5.20 18.44 -22.46
CA ARG A 132 -4.72 17.58 -23.56
C ARG A 132 -5.17 18.06 -24.95
N GLY A 133 -6.05 19.07 -25.02
CA GLY A 133 -6.47 19.71 -26.25
C GLY A 133 -5.55 20.84 -26.72
N LYS A 134 -4.56 21.23 -25.91
CA LYS A 134 -3.60 22.30 -26.21
C LYS A 134 -2.19 21.75 -26.43
N PRO A 135 -1.33 22.45 -27.21
CA PRO A 135 0.09 22.14 -27.27
C PRO A 135 0.71 22.12 -25.87
N LEU A 136 1.65 21.21 -25.64
CA LEU A 136 2.35 21.11 -24.36
C LEU A 136 3.21 22.38 -24.16
N GLU A 137 2.87 23.19 -23.17
CA GLU A 137 3.67 24.35 -22.76
C GLU A 137 4.78 23.93 -21.79
N CYS A 138 5.78 24.79 -21.60
CA CYS A 138 6.84 24.54 -20.62
C CYS A 138 6.23 24.47 -19.21
N PHE A 139 6.59 23.44 -18.45
CA PHE A 139 6.14 23.32 -17.06
C PHE A 139 6.71 24.47 -16.22
N PRO A 140 5.93 25.10 -15.33
CA PRO A 140 6.46 26.09 -14.40
C PRO A 140 7.48 25.43 -13.45
N ASP A 141 8.63 26.07 -13.26
CA ASP A 141 9.75 25.54 -12.44
C ASP A 141 9.41 25.41 -10.94
N GLU A 142 8.38 26.12 -10.45
CA GLU A 142 8.16 26.34 -9.01
C GLU A 142 7.12 25.41 -8.37
N GLU A 143 6.36 24.64 -9.15
CA GLU A 143 5.22 23.89 -8.62
C GLU A 143 5.46 22.37 -8.68
N LYS A 144 5.88 21.80 -7.54
CA LYS A 144 5.89 20.34 -7.32
C LYS A 144 4.46 19.81 -7.17
N ILE A 145 3.71 19.79 -8.27
CA ILE A 145 2.37 19.26 -8.33
C ILE A 145 2.45 17.72 -8.25
N ARG A 146 2.06 17.15 -7.10
CA ARG A 146 2.03 15.71 -6.87
C ARG A 146 0.61 15.17 -7.05
N THR A 147 0.34 14.46 -8.15
CA THR A 147 -1.02 13.98 -8.51
C THR A 147 -1.29 12.50 -8.19
N ARG A 148 -0.28 11.70 -7.80
CA ARG A 148 -0.35 10.37 -7.10
C ARG A 148 1.09 9.84 -6.94
N LEU A 149 1.75 10.00 -5.79
CA LEU A 149 1.78 9.14 -4.59
C LEU A 149 2.34 7.70 -4.80
N GLY A 150 3.49 7.60 -5.48
CA GLY A 150 4.61 6.96 -4.80
C GLY A 150 5.12 7.98 -3.79
N GLU A 151 4.89 7.74 -2.51
CA GLU A 151 5.61 8.48 -1.47
C GLU A 151 7.09 8.05 -1.62
N GLU A 152 7.87 8.85 -2.36
CA GLU A 152 9.32 8.64 -2.46
C GLU A 152 9.92 9.08 -1.15
N GLY A 153 10.32 8.11 -0.34
CA GLY A 153 11.16 8.41 0.81
C GLY A 153 12.57 8.72 0.35
N VAL A 154 13.34 9.25 1.27
CA VAL A 154 14.73 9.63 1.04
C VAL A 154 15.55 8.38 0.69
N VAL A 155 16.45 8.52 -0.29
CA VAL A 155 17.42 7.49 -0.66
C VAL A 155 18.74 7.81 0.04
N LEU A 156 19.10 6.99 1.02
CA LEU A 156 20.36 7.09 1.74
C LEU A 156 21.53 6.61 0.88
N ARG A 157 22.67 7.29 0.96
CA ARG A 157 23.95 6.83 0.41
C ARG A 157 24.76 6.15 1.51
N LEU A 158 25.05 4.87 1.31
CA LEU A 158 25.78 4.06 2.28
C LEU A 158 27.30 4.20 2.09
N PRO A 159 28.11 4.07 3.15
CA PRO A 159 29.56 4.04 3.05
C PRO A 159 30.05 2.96 2.05
N PRO A 160 31.11 3.23 1.26
CA PRO A 160 31.69 2.25 0.36
C PRO A 160 32.07 0.95 1.08
N GLY A 161 31.84 -0.19 0.43
CA GLY A 161 32.14 -1.51 1.00
C GLY A 161 31.12 -2.01 2.03
N THR A 162 30.00 -1.32 2.20
CA THR A 162 28.87 -1.84 2.98
C THR A 162 28.33 -3.13 2.35
N LEU A 163 28.34 -4.22 3.10
CA LEU A 163 27.78 -5.50 2.68
C LEU A 163 26.34 -5.59 3.15
N GLY A 164 25.42 -5.89 2.23
CA GLY A 164 24.02 -6.12 2.54
C GLY A 164 23.80 -7.43 3.27
N ALA A 165 22.56 -7.67 3.72
CA ALA A 165 22.20 -8.86 4.48
C ALA A 165 22.46 -10.18 3.73
N PHE A 166 22.51 -10.12 2.39
CA PHE A 166 22.79 -11.26 1.52
C PHE A 166 24.27 -11.38 1.11
N GLY A 167 25.18 -10.63 1.74
CA GLY A 167 26.61 -10.67 1.48
C GLY A 167 27.07 -9.94 0.22
N THR A 168 26.16 -9.28 -0.50
CA THR A 168 26.48 -8.47 -1.68
C THR A 168 26.68 -6.99 -1.32
N PRO A 169 27.62 -6.26 -1.96
CA PRO A 169 27.79 -4.84 -1.72
C PRO A 169 26.52 -4.03 -2.04
N ILE A 170 26.18 -3.10 -1.16
CA ILE A 170 25.08 -2.14 -1.33
C ILE A 170 25.60 -0.72 -1.15
N THR A 171 25.12 0.21 -1.98
CA THR A 171 25.55 1.62 -1.96
C THR A 171 24.43 2.58 -1.64
N ARG A 172 23.17 2.13 -1.73
CA ARG A 172 21.98 2.96 -1.51
C ARG A 172 20.88 2.16 -0.82
N LEU A 173 20.08 2.85 -0.02
CA LEU A 173 18.91 2.30 0.65
C LEU A 173 17.77 3.32 0.64
N ALA A 174 16.60 2.93 0.12
CA ALA A 174 15.42 3.78 0.14
C ALA A 174 14.69 3.62 1.48
N LEU A 175 14.37 4.74 2.12
CA LEU A 175 13.54 4.77 3.32
C LEU A 175 12.05 4.85 2.96
N PRO A 176 11.16 4.35 3.81
CA PRO A 176 9.74 4.71 3.74
C PRO A 176 9.57 6.22 3.97
N THR A 177 8.63 6.87 3.27
CA THR A 177 8.43 8.33 3.40
C THR A 177 8.07 8.79 4.79
N HIS A 178 7.28 8.01 5.53
CA HIS A 178 6.95 8.34 6.92
C HIS A 178 8.18 8.31 7.86
N TRP A 179 9.30 7.68 7.46
CA TRP A 179 10.59 7.76 8.16
C TRP A 179 11.51 8.84 7.61
N SER A 180 11.17 9.39 6.44
CA SER A 180 12.00 10.36 5.72
C SER A 180 11.76 11.81 6.13
N ARG A 181 10.85 12.06 7.10
CA ARG A 181 10.53 13.42 7.55
C ARG A 181 11.77 14.08 8.16
N GLY A 182 12.15 15.24 7.62
CA GLY A 182 13.32 15.99 8.07
C GLY A 182 14.66 15.51 7.50
N LEU A 183 14.64 14.53 6.58
CA LEU A 183 15.82 14.07 5.86
C LEU A 183 15.84 14.62 4.42
N THR A 184 17.03 14.86 3.90
CA THR A 184 17.29 15.32 2.52
C THR A 184 17.90 14.23 1.65
N GLY A 185 18.57 13.24 2.26
CA GLY A 185 19.34 12.19 1.58
C GLY A 185 20.81 12.51 1.38
N GLU A 186 21.23 13.69 1.84
CA GLU A 186 22.62 14.13 1.81
C GLU A 186 23.32 13.92 3.16
N GLU A 187 22.57 13.49 4.18
CA GLU A 187 23.12 13.24 5.51
C GLU A 187 24.13 12.11 5.51
N MET A 188 25.13 12.23 6.40
CA MET A 188 26.09 11.17 6.62
C MET A 188 25.42 9.97 7.28
N VAL A 189 25.63 8.79 6.70
CA VAL A 189 25.08 7.52 7.18
C VAL A 189 26.19 6.72 7.85
N TYR A 190 25.94 6.31 9.09
CA TYR A 190 26.82 5.42 9.84
C TYR A 190 26.28 4.00 9.79
N VAL A 191 27.20 3.04 9.64
CA VAL A 191 26.88 1.62 9.53
C VAL A 191 27.70 0.85 10.56
N GLU A 192 27.02 0.27 11.53
CA GLU A 192 27.61 -0.67 12.49
C GLU A 192 27.36 -2.11 12.01
N LYS A 193 28.44 -2.85 11.80
CA LYS A 193 28.36 -4.24 11.33
C LYS A 193 27.84 -5.14 12.45
N GLY A 194 26.88 -6.00 12.12
CA GLY A 194 26.34 -7.00 13.04
C GLY A 194 25.22 -7.81 12.37
N PRO A 195 24.72 -8.87 13.01
CA PRO A 195 23.46 -9.52 12.64
C PRO A 195 22.35 -9.15 13.65
N PRO A 196 21.46 -8.17 13.35
CA PRO A 196 21.39 -7.35 12.15
C PRO A 196 22.41 -6.18 12.15
N MET A 197 22.66 -5.62 10.96
CA MET A 197 23.48 -4.43 10.78
C MET A 197 22.68 -3.21 11.27
N THR A 198 23.32 -2.26 11.93
CA THR A 198 22.64 -1.03 12.37
C THR A 198 22.98 0.10 11.42
N ILE A 199 21.96 0.77 10.89
CA ILE A 199 22.08 1.94 10.02
C ILE A 199 21.57 3.16 10.78
N THR A 200 22.43 4.16 10.94
CA THR A 200 22.10 5.41 11.64
C THR A 200 22.24 6.60 10.70
N VAL A 201 21.19 7.40 10.61
CA VAL A 201 21.16 8.68 9.89
C VAL A 201 20.47 9.73 10.75
N SER A 202 21.16 10.83 11.05
CA SER A 202 20.68 11.83 12.01
C SER A 202 20.26 11.19 13.35
N GLN A 203 19.01 11.31 13.76
CA GLN A 203 18.46 10.69 14.99
C GLN A 203 17.80 9.32 14.74
N LEU A 204 17.73 8.86 13.48
CA LEU A 204 17.06 7.63 13.10
C LEU A 204 18.08 6.48 13.10
N THR A 205 17.87 5.52 14.00
CA THR A 205 18.63 4.27 14.06
C THR A 205 17.72 3.13 13.59
N MET A 206 18.21 2.27 12.70
CA MET A 206 17.41 1.21 12.08
C MET A 206 18.22 -0.09 11.97
N PRO A 207 17.70 -1.22 12.47
CA PRO A 207 18.28 -2.52 12.16
C PRO A 207 18.01 -2.89 10.70
N TYR A 208 18.98 -3.51 10.04
CA TYR A 208 18.89 -4.02 8.68
C TYR A 208 19.42 -5.46 8.61
N GLY A 209 18.58 -6.37 8.15
CA GLY A 209 18.91 -7.80 8.05
C GLY A 209 18.11 -8.51 6.95
N PHE A 210 17.96 -9.83 7.06
CA PHE A 210 17.23 -10.64 6.08
C PHE A 210 15.75 -10.26 5.94
N ALA A 211 15.16 -9.72 7.01
CA ALA A 211 13.80 -9.18 7.01
C ALA A 211 13.70 -7.80 6.33
N GLY A 212 14.82 -7.22 5.89
CA GLY A 212 14.92 -5.86 5.40
C GLY A 212 15.22 -4.86 6.53
N LEU A 213 14.82 -3.61 6.31
CA LEU A 213 15.01 -2.51 7.24
C LEU A 213 13.87 -2.48 8.28
N GLY A 214 14.22 -2.46 9.55
CA GLY A 214 13.28 -2.35 10.67
C GLY A 214 13.24 -0.94 11.24
N GLN A 215 12.12 -0.59 11.89
CA GLN A 215 12.00 0.67 12.61
C GLN A 215 12.77 0.55 13.92
N GLY A 216 13.83 1.33 14.12
CA GLY A 216 14.48 1.42 15.43
C GLY A 216 13.89 2.54 16.29
N ALA A 217 14.37 2.62 17.54
CA ALA A 217 13.91 3.61 18.51
C ALA A 217 14.27 5.03 18.03
N LYS A 218 13.32 5.97 18.13
CA LYS A 218 13.65 7.39 18.14
C LYS A 218 14.20 7.71 19.52
N HIS A 219 15.41 8.25 19.60
CA HIS A 219 15.85 8.90 20.83
C HIS A 219 15.19 10.27 20.90
N ASP A 220 14.18 10.41 21.76
CA ASP A 220 13.68 11.73 22.16
C ASP A 220 14.81 12.43 22.92
N THR A 221 15.27 13.57 22.40
CA THR A 221 16.05 14.58 23.14
C THR A 221 15.12 15.60 23.74
#